data_AF-A0A8K0CJ44-F1
#
_entry.id   AF-A0A8K0CJ44-F1
#
_cell.length_a   1.000
_cell.length_b   1.000
_cell.length_c   1.000
_cell.angle_alpha   90.00
_cell.angle_beta   90.00
_cell.angle_gamma   90.00
#
_symmetry.space_group_name_H-M   'P 1'
#
loop_
_entity.id
_entity.type
_entity.pdbx_description
1 polymer ?
#
loop_
_entity_poly.entity_id
_entity_poly.type
_entity_poly.pdbx_seq_one_letter_code
_entity_poly.pdbx_strand_id
1 'polypeptide(L)'
;MSRFSPNAEGPIGDWQTSKDKLKDCIQHILHNKTFSDCQFKVQTKSSSAQVFQSHKLILAISSPVFEAMLYGVMAEENKPIVVEDIEPDVFKALLEYIYTDNINLVSSDHYCELYYAARKYMMPYLQKKCMEFIESTLNNNNACKTYEFAKLFEEVSLMKDCLDIIINQTESALNEANLKDVKLSTIITILDLDFLNIQSEITLFNAVRTCANNNNEDKGLKRFNSHVFINCYLIVTLCYCFISLIVSFTYFS
;
A
#
# COMPACT_ATOMS: atom_id res chain seq x y z
N MET A 1 -37.54 29.82 -18.30
CA MET A 1 -38.08 29.03 -19.43
C MET A 1 -37.93 27.56 -19.10
N SER A 2 -39.07 26.91 -18.89
CA SER A 2 -39.28 25.57 -18.35
C SER A 2 -38.85 24.44 -19.29
N ARG A 3 -38.16 23.44 -18.77
CA ARG A 3 -38.15 22.07 -19.31
C ARG A 3 -38.36 21.09 -18.17
N PHE A 4 -39.63 20.89 -17.79
CA PHE A 4 -40.04 19.71 -17.04
C PHE A 4 -40.73 18.77 -18.03
N SER A 5 -40.14 17.60 -18.27
CA SER A 5 -40.79 16.49 -18.98
C SER A 5 -41.77 15.80 -18.03
N PRO A 6 -43.02 15.54 -18.43
CA PRO A 6 -44.07 15.10 -17.51
C PRO A 6 -44.19 13.57 -17.49
N ASN A 7 -43.13 12.82 -17.18
CA ASN A 7 -43.21 11.38 -16.93
C ASN A 7 -41.94 10.84 -16.24
N ALA A 8 -41.89 10.94 -14.91
CA ALA A 8 -41.07 10.10 -14.05
C ALA A 8 -41.75 10.03 -12.67
N GLU A 9 -42.30 8.87 -12.33
CA GLU A 9 -42.98 8.63 -11.05
C GLU A 9 -41.95 8.47 -9.92
N GLY A 10 -42.03 9.37 -8.94
CA GLY A 10 -41.26 9.42 -7.70
C GLY A 10 -41.32 10.85 -7.15
N PRO A 11 -41.28 11.11 -5.83
CA PRO A 11 -41.26 12.48 -5.34
C PRO A 11 -39.92 13.11 -5.74
N ILE A 12 -39.93 13.91 -6.82
CA ILE A 12 -38.80 14.74 -7.25
C ILE A 12 -38.73 15.91 -6.25
N GLY A 13 -38.29 15.62 -5.04
CA GLY A 13 -37.86 16.66 -4.12
C GLY A 13 -36.48 17.13 -4.57
N ASP A 14 -36.32 18.44 -4.78
CA ASP A 14 -35.02 19.04 -5.07
C ASP A 14 -34.03 18.66 -3.95
N TRP A 15 -33.11 17.72 -4.22
CA TRP A 15 -32.22 17.16 -3.20
C TRP A 15 -31.33 18.22 -2.55
N GLN A 16 -31.11 19.34 -3.24
CA GLN A 16 -30.40 20.51 -2.71
C GLN A 16 -31.14 21.14 -1.52
N THR A 17 -32.47 21.04 -1.48
CA THR A 17 -33.30 21.60 -0.40
C THR A 17 -33.39 20.69 0.82
N SER A 18 -33.02 19.42 0.68
CA SER A 18 -33.06 18.43 1.77
C SER A 18 -31.70 18.18 2.44
N LYS A 19 -30.64 18.86 2.00
CA LYS A 19 -29.29 18.74 2.55
C LYS A 19 -28.87 20.06 3.20
N ASP A 20 -28.54 20.00 4.48
CA ASP A 20 -28.21 21.19 5.27
C ASP A 20 -26.74 21.64 5.15
N LYS A 21 -25.84 20.75 4.74
CA LYS A 21 -24.39 21.02 4.66
C LYS A 21 -23.88 20.85 3.23
N LEU A 22 -22.97 21.73 2.82
CA LEU A 22 -22.29 21.63 1.53
C LEU A 22 -21.58 20.29 1.34
N LYS A 23 -20.98 19.73 2.40
CA LYS A 23 -20.38 18.38 2.39
C LYS A 23 -21.39 17.31 1.94
N ASP A 24 -22.63 17.37 2.41
CA ASP A 24 -23.66 16.39 2.06
C ASP A 24 -24.17 16.57 0.62
N CYS A 25 -24.11 17.79 0.10
CA CYS A 25 -24.36 18.09 -1.31
C CYS A 25 -23.25 17.58 -2.22
N ILE A 26 -21.99 17.84 -1.85
CA ILE A 26 -20.79 17.39 -2.57
C ILE A 26 -20.74 15.85 -2.59
N GLN A 27 -21.03 15.20 -1.45
CA GLN A 27 -21.13 13.76 -1.40
C GLN A 27 -22.28 13.21 -2.28
N HIS A 28 -23.41 13.93 -2.35
CA HIS A 28 -24.52 13.53 -3.21
C HIS A 28 -24.15 13.55 -4.70
N ILE A 29 -23.47 14.59 -5.17
CA ILE A 29 -23.06 14.68 -6.59
C ILE A 29 -21.98 13.65 -6.95
N LEU A 30 -21.10 13.28 -6.02
CA LEU A 30 -20.14 12.18 -6.23
C LEU A 30 -20.86 10.85 -6.46
N HIS A 31 -21.79 10.48 -5.57
CA HIS A 31 -22.49 9.19 -5.65
C HIS A 31 -23.41 9.09 -6.87
N ASN A 32 -24.15 10.17 -7.17
CA ASN A 32 -25.11 10.19 -8.28
C ASN A 32 -24.49 10.63 -9.61
N LYS A 33 -23.21 11.03 -9.61
CA LYS A 33 -22.45 11.48 -10.78
C LYS A 33 -23.05 12.72 -11.45
N THR A 34 -23.95 13.42 -10.75
CA THR A 34 -24.66 14.60 -11.28
C THR A 34 -23.67 15.74 -11.47
N PHE A 35 -23.67 16.37 -12.65
CA PHE A 35 -22.72 17.42 -13.05
C PHE A 35 -21.27 16.97 -13.28
N SER A 36 -21.00 15.67 -13.36
CA SER A 36 -19.67 15.18 -13.70
C SER A 36 -19.23 15.68 -15.07
N ASP A 37 -18.01 16.21 -15.16
CA ASP A 37 -17.41 16.82 -16.35
C ASP A 37 -16.03 16.23 -16.66
N CYS A 38 -15.60 15.21 -15.92
CA CYS A 38 -14.43 14.40 -16.22
C CYS A 38 -14.64 12.93 -15.80
N GLN A 39 -13.81 12.05 -16.36
CA GLN A 39 -13.86 10.62 -16.07
C GLN A 39 -12.46 10.02 -16.00
N PHE A 40 -12.27 9.10 -15.05
CA PHE A 40 -11.05 8.33 -14.87
C PHE A 40 -11.32 6.87 -15.21
N LYS A 41 -10.45 6.27 -16.02
CA LYS A 41 -10.42 4.83 -16.24
C LYS A 41 -9.26 4.26 -15.42
N VAL A 42 -9.59 3.58 -14.32
CA VAL A 42 -8.62 3.01 -13.39
C VAL A 42 -8.54 1.52 -13.64
N GLN A 43 -7.35 1.02 -13.90
CA GLN A 43 -7.08 -0.41 -14.13
C GLN A 43 -5.69 -0.72 -13.61
N THR A 44 -5.43 -1.92 -13.12
CA THR A 44 -4.06 -2.36 -12.83
C THR A 44 -3.80 -3.65 -13.59
N LYS A 45 -2.59 -4.21 -13.52
CA LYS A 45 -2.33 -5.54 -14.09
C LYS A 45 -3.17 -6.64 -13.42
N SER A 46 -3.54 -6.41 -12.15
CA SER A 46 -4.29 -7.31 -11.28
C SER A 46 -5.81 -7.14 -11.37
N SER A 47 -6.28 -5.95 -11.76
CA SER A 47 -7.70 -5.57 -11.64
C SER A 47 -8.33 -5.16 -12.97
N SER A 48 -9.62 -5.49 -13.11
CA SER A 48 -10.43 -5.06 -14.26
C SER A 48 -10.62 -3.54 -14.26
N ALA A 49 -10.77 -2.97 -15.46
CA ALA A 49 -10.95 -1.53 -15.61
C ALA A 49 -12.27 -1.06 -14.99
N GLN A 50 -12.20 -0.07 -14.12
CA GLN A 50 -13.33 0.64 -13.55
C GLN A 50 -13.33 2.10 -14.00
N VAL A 51 -14.53 2.67 -14.19
CA VAL A 51 -14.70 4.06 -14.63
C VAL A 51 -15.32 4.88 -13.52
N PHE A 52 -14.64 5.96 -13.14
CA PHE A 52 -15.07 6.91 -12.12
C PHE A 52 -15.42 8.24 -12.77
N GLN A 53 -16.66 8.69 -12.57
CA GLN A 53 -17.11 10.03 -12.97
C GLN A 53 -16.79 11.02 -11.84
N SER A 54 -16.29 12.20 -12.18
CA SER A 54 -15.85 13.20 -11.20
C SER A 54 -16.00 14.63 -11.74
N HIS A 55 -15.63 15.61 -10.91
CA HIS A 55 -15.83 17.03 -11.13
C HIS A 55 -14.47 17.74 -11.16
N LYS A 56 -14.13 18.37 -12.29
CA LYS A 56 -12.83 18.99 -12.52
C LYS A 56 -12.49 20.03 -11.47
N LEU A 57 -13.47 20.91 -11.16
CA LEU A 57 -13.30 21.97 -10.17
C LEU A 57 -12.92 21.39 -8.80
N ILE A 58 -13.62 20.37 -8.32
CA ILE A 58 -13.40 19.78 -6.99
C ILE A 58 -12.01 19.11 -6.93
N LEU A 59 -11.61 18.39 -7.98
CA LEU A 59 -10.30 17.76 -8.04
C LEU A 59 -9.16 18.80 -8.08
N ALA A 60 -9.31 19.85 -8.89
CA ALA A 60 -8.29 20.88 -9.07
C ALA A 60 -8.06 21.72 -7.80
N ILE A 61 -9.11 22.07 -7.05
CA ILE A 61 -8.94 22.78 -5.77
C ILE A 61 -8.25 21.92 -4.71
N SER A 62 -8.35 20.59 -4.82
CA SER A 62 -7.79 19.65 -3.85
C SER A 62 -6.36 19.22 -4.16
N SER A 63 -5.88 19.40 -5.39
CA SER A 63 -4.55 18.97 -5.81
C SER A 63 -4.02 19.80 -6.98
N PRO A 64 -2.80 20.34 -6.87
CA PRO A 64 -2.15 21.02 -8.00
C PRO A 64 -1.85 20.06 -9.16
N VAL A 65 -1.71 18.76 -8.90
CA VAL A 65 -1.50 17.74 -9.94
C VAL A 65 -2.80 17.54 -10.72
N PHE A 66 -3.95 17.48 -10.06
CA PHE A 66 -5.24 17.43 -10.76
C PHE A 66 -5.52 18.74 -11.51
N GLU A 67 -5.19 19.89 -10.95
CA GLU A 67 -5.29 21.18 -11.66
C GLU A 67 -4.48 21.15 -12.98
N ALA A 68 -3.20 20.79 -12.91
CA ALA A 68 -2.35 20.70 -14.09
C ALA A 68 -2.85 19.64 -15.09
N MET A 69 -3.37 18.52 -14.60
CA MET A 69 -3.90 17.43 -15.44
C MET A 69 -5.20 17.82 -16.16
N LEU A 70 -6.05 18.64 -15.54
CA LEU A 70 -7.42 18.93 -16.01
C LEU A 70 -7.59 20.29 -16.68
N TYR A 71 -6.75 21.25 -16.32
CA TYR A 71 -6.76 22.63 -16.84
C TYR A 71 -5.42 23.05 -17.45
N GLY A 72 -4.39 22.20 -17.40
CA GLY A 72 -3.10 22.49 -18.01
C GLY A 72 -3.11 22.37 -19.52
N VAL A 73 -1.98 22.76 -20.14
CA VAL A 73 -1.81 22.85 -21.60
C VAL A 73 -2.01 21.51 -22.32
N MET A 74 -1.81 20.40 -21.62
CA MET A 74 -1.96 19.04 -22.16
C MET A 74 -3.27 18.36 -21.76
N ALA A 75 -4.23 19.10 -21.18
CA ALA A 75 -5.52 18.55 -20.80
C ALA A 75 -6.32 18.17 -22.06
N GLU A 76 -6.53 16.86 -22.26
CA GLU A 76 -7.35 16.38 -23.38
C GLU A 76 -8.84 16.51 -23.04
N GLU A 77 -9.59 17.21 -23.90
CA GLU A 77 -11.05 17.29 -23.77
C GLU A 77 -11.73 15.97 -24.18
N ASN A 78 -12.80 15.61 -23.46
CA ASN A 78 -13.71 14.51 -23.78
C ASN A 78 -13.12 13.09 -23.81
N LYS A 79 -11.95 12.86 -23.20
CA LYS A 79 -11.37 11.52 -23.04
C LYS A 79 -11.21 11.10 -21.58
N PRO A 80 -11.35 9.81 -21.27
CA PRO A 80 -10.99 9.30 -19.95
C PRO A 80 -9.51 9.46 -19.65
N ILE A 81 -9.21 9.91 -18.43
CA ILE A 81 -7.85 9.89 -17.89
C ILE A 81 -7.56 8.48 -17.41
N VAL A 82 -6.52 7.86 -17.95
CA VAL A 82 -6.15 6.48 -17.60
C VAL A 82 -5.23 6.50 -16.38
N VAL A 83 -5.56 5.71 -15.36
CA VAL A 83 -4.74 5.50 -14.15
C VAL A 83 -4.41 4.01 -14.09
N GLU A 84 -3.12 3.69 -14.17
CA GLU A 84 -2.65 2.29 -14.32
C GLU A 84 -1.89 1.74 -13.11
N ASP A 85 -1.64 2.59 -12.12
CA ASP A 85 -0.72 2.37 -11.01
C ASP A 85 -1.37 2.51 -9.63
N ILE A 86 -2.71 2.59 -9.57
CA ILE A 86 -3.48 2.65 -8.33
C ILE A 86 -4.66 1.68 -8.47
N GLU A 87 -4.87 0.84 -7.46
CA GLU A 87 -6.01 -0.07 -7.43
C GLU A 87 -7.36 0.69 -7.40
N PRO A 88 -8.42 0.22 -8.08
CA PRO A 88 -9.69 0.93 -8.15
C PRO A 88 -10.29 1.28 -6.78
N ASP A 89 -10.18 0.39 -5.80
CA ASP A 89 -10.70 0.62 -4.45
C ASP A 89 -9.95 1.73 -3.71
N VAL A 90 -8.64 1.84 -3.92
CA VAL A 90 -7.81 2.92 -3.38
C VAL A 90 -8.11 4.24 -4.08
N PHE A 91 -8.28 4.22 -5.39
CA PHE A 91 -8.68 5.42 -6.15
C PHE A 91 -10.07 5.91 -5.75
N LYS A 92 -11.00 4.99 -5.48
CA LYS A 92 -12.32 5.32 -4.93
C LYS A 92 -12.19 5.99 -3.57
N ALA A 93 -11.37 5.46 -2.66
CA ALA A 93 -11.13 6.06 -1.35
C ALA A 93 -10.48 7.46 -1.46
N LEU A 94 -9.58 7.67 -2.41
CA LEU A 94 -9.01 8.98 -2.72
C LEU A 94 -10.10 9.98 -3.14
N LEU A 95 -11.02 9.59 -4.02
CA LEU A 95 -12.15 10.43 -4.41
C LEU A 95 -13.08 10.72 -3.23
N GLU A 96 -13.44 9.71 -2.44
CA GLU A 96 -14.26 9.92 -1.24
C GLU A 96 -13.62 10.90 -0.26
N TYR A 97 -12.29 10.81 -0.07
CA TYR A 97 -11.53 11.75 0.74
C TYR A 97 -11.60 13.17 0.17
N ILE A 98 -11.35 13.36 -1.13
CA ILE A 98 -11.40 14.68 -1.77
C ILE A 98 -12.76 15.36 -1.56
N TYR A 99 -13.85 14.59 -1.63
CA TYR A 99 -15.21 15.13 -1.55
C TYR A 99 -15.73 15.28 -0.12
N THR A 100 -15.20 14.52 0.83
CA THR A 100 -15.82 14.40 2.16
C THR A 100 -14.84 14.49 3.34
N ASP A 101 -13.53 14.50 3.09
CA ASP A 101 -12.46 14.40 4.10
C ASP A 101 -12.50 13.12 4.96
N ASN A 102 -13.27 12.12 4.52
CA ASN A 102 -13.40 10.80 5.14
C ASN A 102 -12.67 9.73 4.31
N ILE A 103 -12.09 8.73 4.98
CA ILE A 103 -11.41 7.59 4.35
C ILE A 103 -12.12 6.31 4.80
N ASN A 104 -12.65 5.53 3.86
CA ASN A 104 -13.35 4.27 4.12
C ASN A 104 -12.48 3.07 3.71
N LEU A 105 -11.33 2.92 4.35
CA LEU A 105 -10.42 1.79 4.16
C LEU A 105 -10.21 1.07 5.49
N VAL A 106 -9.95 -0.24 5.41
CA VAL A 106 -9.76 -1.11 6.60
C VAL A 106 -8.35 -1.70 6.65
N SER A 107 -7.76 -2.04 5.50
CA SER A 107 -6.46 -2.70 5.43
C SER A 107 -5.30 -1.70 5.48
N SER A 108 -4.26 -2.02 6.26
CA SER A 108 -2.98 -1.27 6.26
C SER A 108 -2.36 -1.21 4.87
N ASP A 109 -2.48 -2.27 4.07
CA ASP A 109 -1.95 -2.32 2.70
C ASP A 109 -2.64 -1.26 1.81
N HIS A 110 -3.97 -1.12 1.93
CA HIS A 110 -4.69 -0.06 1.20
C HIS A 110 -4.30 1.34 1.69
N TYR A 111 -3.95 1.52 2.96
CA TYR A 111 -3.44 2.81 3.46
C TYR A 111 -2.04 3.12 2.94
N CYS A 112 -1.17 2.13 2.77
CA CYS A 112 0.12 2.27 2.09
C CYS A 112 -0.06 2.71 0.63
N GLU A 113 -1.00 2.10 -0.09
CA GLU A 113 -1.34 2.50 -1.47
C GLU A 113 -2.00 3.88 -1.54
N LEU A 114 -2.87 4.21 -0.58
CA LEU A 114 -3.48 5.55 -0.51
C LEU A 114 -2.43 6.62 -0.18
N TYR A 115 -1.44 6.31 0.65
CA TYR A 115 -0.30 7.18 0.91
C TYR A 115 0.48 7.45 -0.39
N TYR A 116 0.74 6.40 -1.19
CA TYR A 116 1.35 6.56 -2.53
C TYR A 116 0.52 7.50 -3.41
N ALA A 117 -0.79 7.28 -3.50
CA ALA A 117 -1.68 8.13 -4.28
C ALA A 117 -1.65 9.59 -3.78
N ALA A 118 -1.66 9.79 -2.46
CA ALA A 118 -1.59 11.10 -1.85
C ALA A 118 -0.25 11.82 -2.13
N ARG A 119 0.87 11.08 -2.24
CA ARG A 119 2.14 11.65 -2.74
C ARG A 119 2.07 11.99 -4.22
N LYS A 120 1.60 11.06 -5.04
CA LYS A 120 1.45 11.25 -6.50
C LYS A 120 0.63 12.49 -6.84
N TYR A 121 -0.46 12.73 -6.10
CA TYR A 121 -1.34 13.88 -6.29
C TYR A 121 -1.02 15.07 -5.37
N MET A 122 0.13 15.09 -4.68
CA MET A 122 0.58 16.23 -3.86
C MET A 122 -0.45 16.68 -2.80
N MET A 123 -0.99 15.71 -2.04
CA MET A 123 -1.98 15.92 -0.99
C MET A 123 -1.37 15.66 0.41
N PRO A 124 -0.63 16.60 1.00
CA PRO A 124 0.16 16.37 2.22
C PRO A 124 -0.69 16.04 3.47
N TYR A 125 -1.89 16.61 3.58
CA TYR A 125 -2.79 16.30 4.70
C TYR A 125 -3.31 14.85 4.65
N LEU A 126 -3.58 14.33 3.45
CA LEU A 126 -3.95 12.94 3.26
C LEU A 126 -2.75 12.01 3.56
N GLN A 127 -1.54 12.36 3.10
CA GLN A 127 -0.32 11.61 3.43
C GLN A 127 -0.16 11.48 4.95
N LYS A 128 -0.32 12.59 5.69
CA LYS A 128 -0.26 12.60 7.15
C LYS A 128 -1.31 11.67 7.78
N LYS A 129 -2.58 11.77 7.37
CA LYS A 129 -3.65 10.88 7.86
C LYS A 129 -3.35 9.40 7.60
N CYS A 130 -2.82 9.08 6.42
CA CYS A 130 -2.41 7.71 6.09
C CYS A 130 -1.25 7.24 6.99
N MET A 131 -0.23 8.08 7.21
CA MET A 131 0.91 7.75 8.06
C MET A 131 0.46 7.48 9.51
N GLU A 132 -0.38 8.34 10.08
CA GLU A 132 -0.93 8.16 11.43
C GLU A 132 -1.68 6.83 11.58
N PHE A 133 -2.43 6.41 10.55
CA PHE A 133 -3.09 5.10 10.54
C PHE A 133 -2.09 3.94 10.46
N ILE A 134 -1.09 4.03 9.58
CA ILE A 134 -0.06 2.99 9.40
C ILE A 134 0.73 2.81 10.71
N GLU A 135 1.17 3.90 11.33
CA GLU A 135 1.89 3.90 12.61
C GLU A 135 1.02 3.32 13.73
N SER A 136 -0.25 3.73 13.83
CA SER A 136 -1.16 3.25 14.90
C SER A 136 -1.58 1.78 14.77
N THR A 137 -1.45 1.19 13.57
CA THR A 137 -1.76 -0.22 13.31
C THR A 137 -0.53 -1.11 13.22
N LEU A 138 0.67 -0.54 13.34
CA LEU A 138 1.94 -1.25 13.28
C LEU A 138 2.05 -2.27 14.43
N ASN A 139 2.32 -3.53 14.08
CA ASN A 139 2.51 -4.63 15.01
C ASN A 139 3.38 -5.73 14.39
N ASN A 140 3.68 -6.80 15.12
CA ASN A 140 4.55 -7.88 14.62
C ASN A 140 4.02 -8.57 13.35
N ASN A 141 2.70 -8.58 13.11
CA ASN A 141 2.12 -9.26 11.94
C ASN A 141 2.31 -8.49 10.63
N ASN A 142 2.45 -7.16 10.68
CA ASN A 142 2.62 -6.33 9.49
C ASN A 142 3.99 -5.64 9.40
N ALA A 143 4.81 -5.66 10.46
CA ALA A 143 6.09 -4.94 10.51
C ALA A 143 7.02 -5.20 9.31
N CYS A 144 7.09 -6.43 8.80
CA CYS A 144 7.92 -6.75 7.63
C CYS A 144 7.46 -6.01 6.37
N LYS A 145 6.14 -6.03 6.07
CA LYS A 145 5.57 -5.33 4.91
C LYS A 145 5.61 -3.82 5.09
N THR A 146 5.31 -3.33 6.29
CA THR A 146 5.39 -1.91 6.61
C THR A 146 6.82 -1.39 6.51
N TYR A 147 7.83 -2.18 6.86
CA TYR A 147 9.23 -1.83 6.65
C TYR A 147 9.57 -1.67 5.17
N GLU A 148 9.08 -2.55 4.28
CA GLU A 148 9.28 -2.40 2.84
C GLU A 148 8.66 -1.12 2.29
N PHE A 149 7.45 -0.81 2.74
CA PHE A 149 6.77 0.44 2.45
C PHE A 149 7.59 1.64 2.93
N ALA A 150 8.02 1.63 4.20
CA ALA A 150 8.79 2.71 4.79
C ALA A 150 10.12 2.92 4.05
N LYS A 151 10.79 1.84 3.68
CA LYS A 151 12.00 1.86 2.86
C LYS A 151 11.75 2.40 1.45
N LEU A 152 10.64 2.03 0.81
CA LEU A 152 10.27 2.51 -0.53
C LEU A 152 10.02 4.02 -0.57
N PHE A 153 9.44 4.57 0.49
CA PHE A 153 9.11 5.99 0.60
C PHE A 153 10.12 6.83 1.38
N GLU A 154 11.20 6.20 1.86
CA GLU A 154 12.29 6.79 2.65
C GLU A 154 11.82 7.37 4.00
N GLU A 155 10.85 6.71 4.64
CA GLU A 155 10.28 7.09 5.93
C GLU A 155 11.11 6.53 7.09
N VAL A 156 12.17 7.24 7.46
CA VAL A 156 13.20 6.78 8.39
C VAL A 156 12.66 6.45 9.79
N SER A 157 11.73 7.25 10.32
CA SER A 157 11.11 6.98 11.63
C SER A 157 10.35 5.66 11.62
N LEU A 158 9.49 5.47 10.63
CA LEU A 158 8.70 4.24 10.48
C LEU A 158 9.59 3.03 10.22
N MET A 159 10.66 3.16 9.44
CA MET A 159 11.64 2.10 9.25
C MET A 159 12.22 1.63 10.59
N LYS A 160 12.61 2.58 11.45
CA LYS A 160 13.15 2.28 12.78
C LYS A 160 12.12 1.56 13.65
N ASP A 161 10.89 2.07 13.71
CA ASP A 161 9.83 1.48 14.52
C ASP A 161 9.50 0.05 14.07
N CYS A 162 9.51 -0.21 12.75
CA CYS A 162 9.34 -1.56 12.22
C CYS A 162 10.49 -2.49 12.64
N LEU A 163 11.74 -2.03 12.52
CA LEU A 163 12.91 -2.82 12.92
C LEU A 163 12.90 -3.12 14.41
N ASP A 164 12.56 -2.14 15.27
CA ASP A 164 12.46 -2.34 16.71
C ASP A 164 11.44 -3.44 17.05
N ILE A 165 10.29 -3.49 16.36
CA ILE A 165 9.31 -4.56 16.54
C ILE A 165 9.86 -5.91 16.05
N ILE A 166 10.48 -5.95 14.88
CA ILE A 166 11.05 -7.18 14.30
C ILE A 166 12.16 -7.73 15.20
N ILE A 167 13.01 -6.89 15.76
CA ILE A 167 14.09 -7.29 16.68
C ILE A 167 13.51 -7.85 17.98
N ASN A 168 12.53 -7.16 18.57
CA ASN A 168 11.98 -7.56 19.87
C ASN A 168 11.04 -8.78 19.78
N GLN A 169 10.38 -8.99 18.64
CA GLN A 169 9.35 -10.00 18.43
C GLN A 169 9.65 -10.86 17.20
N THR A 170 10.93 -11.23 17.00
CA THR A 170 11.42 -11.84 15.75
C THR A 170 10.67 -13.09 15.34
N GLU A 171 10.39 -14.02 16.27
CA GLU A 171 9.69 -15.26 15.93
C GLU A 171 8.25 -15.04 15.47
N SER A 172 7.56 -14.09 16.11
CA SER A 172 6.20 -13.72 15.70
C SER A 172 6.22 -12.96 14.38
N ALA A 173 7.21 -12.08 14.17
CA ALA A 173 7.33 -11.25 12.98
C ALA A 173 7.70 -12.06 11.72
N LEU A 174 8.56 -13.08 11.86
CA LEU A 174 9.08 -13.90 10.76
C LEU A 174 8.31 -15.22 10.54
N ASN A 175 7.04 -15.28 10.95
CA ASN A 175 6.21 -16.45 10.69
C ASN A 175 5.81 -16.54 9.19
N GLU A 176 5.43 -17.73 8.73
CA GLU A 176 5.14 -17.97 7.31
C GLU A 176 4.04 -17.08 6.72
N ALA A 177 3.02 -16.73 7.51
CA ALA A 177 1.91 -15.89 7.04
C ALA A 177 2.35 -14.44 6.80
N ASN A 178 3.22 -13.90 7.67
CA ASN A 178 3.73 -12.53 7.56
C ASN A 178 4.74 -12.38 6.41
N LEU A 179 5.45 -13.46 6.08
CA LEU A 179 6.46 -13.49 5.03
C LEU A 179 5.88 -13.72 3.63
N LYS A 180 4.56 -13.88 3.53
CA LYS A 180 3.87 -13.89 2.26
C LYS A 180 4.02 -12.52 1.59
N ASP A 181 4.51 -12.50 0.36
CA ASP A 181 4.75 -11.29 -0.45
C ASP A 181 5.84 -10.34 0.08
N VAL A 182 6.67 -10.79 1.03
CA VAL A 182 7.87 -10.06 1.48
C VAL A 182 9.05 -10.40 0.56
N LYS A 183 9.85 -9.41 0.20
CA LYS A 183 11.03 -9.55 -0.67
C LYS A 183 12.20 -10.16 0.10
N LEU A 184 12.99 -10.98 -0.60
CA LEU A 184 14.18 -11.61 -0.02
C LEU A 184 15.21 -10.59 0.48
N SER A 185 15.33 -9.45 -0.20
CA SER A 185 16.23 -8.36 0.22
C SER A 185 15.87 -7.77 1.59
N THR A 186 14.60 -7.78 1.96
CA THR A 186 14.13 -7.37 3.28
C THR A 186 14.59 -8.36 4.34
N ILE A 187 14.46 -9.66 4.09
CA ILE A 187 14.93 -10.71 5.00
C ILE A 187 16.45 -10.65 5.17
N ILE A 188 17.20 -10.45 4.09
CA ILE A 188 18.65 -10.24 4.16
C ILE A 188 18.98 -9.04 5.07
N THR A 189 18.25 -7.93 4.92
CA THR A 189 18.45 -6.75 5.78
C THR A 189 18.19 -7.07 7.26
N ILE A 190 17.17 -7.88 7.56
CA ILE A 190 16.86 -8.30 8.94
C ILE A 190 17.95 -9.22 9.50
N LEU A 191 18.53 -10.10 8.68
CA LEU A 191 19.61 -11.01 9.08
C LEU A 191 20.94 -10.30 9.33
N ASP A 192 21.15 -9.16 8.70
CA ASP A 192 22.33 -8.31 8.90
C ASP A 192 22.23 -7.43 10.18
N LEU A 193 21.14 -7.52 10.95
CA LEU A 193 20.98 -6.80 12.21
C LEU A 193 21.83 -7.43 13.32
N ASP A 194 22.45 -6.59 14.15
CA ASP A 194 23.36 -7.02 15.23
C ASP A 194 22.67 -7.85 16.32
N PHE A 195 21.36 -7.65 16.53
CA PHE A 195 20.59 -8.28 17.59
C PHE A 195 19.22 -8.72 17.07
N LEU A 196 18.87 -10.00 17.30
CA LEU A 196 17.57 -10.57 17.02
C LEU A 196 17.10 -11.41 18.21
N ASN A 197 15.85 -11.25 18.64
CA ASN A 197 15.29 -11.99 19.76
C ASN A 197 14.73 -13.33 19.30
N ILE A 198 15.60 -14.33 19.16
CA ILE A 198 15.26 -15.68 18.70
C ILE A 198 15.62 -16.74 19.75
N GLN A 199 14.81 -17.80 19.83
CA GLN A 199 15.13 -18.99 20.63
C GLN A 199 15.93 -20.01 19.81
N SER A 200 15.83 -19.95 18.48
CA SER A 200 16.48 -20.90 17.56
C SER A 200 16.83 -20.28 16.21
N GLU A 201 18.02 -20.60 15.70
CA GLU A 201 18.47 -20.26 14.34
C GLU A 201 17.57 -20.88 13.25
N ILE A 202 16.82 -21.94 13.60
CA ILE A 202 15.85 -22.59 12.69
C ILE A 202 14.78 -21.60 12.22
N THR A 203 14.39 -20.65 13.07
CA THR A 203 13.42 -19.59 12.71
C THR A 203 13.93 -18.74 11.55
N LEU A 204 15.20 -18.33 11.60
CA LEU A 204 15.84 -17.55 10.53
C LEU A 204 15.98 -18.36 9.24
N PHE A 205 16.39 -19.62 9.35
CA PHE A 205 16.50 -20.51 8.20
C PHE A 205 15.15 -20.71 7.51
N ASN A 206 14.08 -20.97 8.28
CA ASN A 206 12.74 -21.12 7.75
C ASN A 206 12.24 -19.82 7.10
N ALA A 207 12.51 -18.66 7.71
CA ALA A 207 12.12 -17.37 7.14
C ALA A 207 12.72 -17.15 5.74
N VAL A 208 14.03 -17.42 5.58
CA VAL A 208 14.70 -17.34 4.28
C VAL A 208 14.11 -18.32 3.28
N ARG A 209 13.89 -19.57 3.70
CA ARG A 209 13.31 -20.61 2.85
C ARG A 209 11.91 -20.23 2.36
N THR A 210 11.04 -19.77 3.26
CA THR A 210 9.68 -19.36 2.93
C THR A 210 9.69 -18.19 1.96
N CYS A 211 10.53 -17.19 2.18
CA CYS A 211 10.64 -16.02 1.30
C CYS A 211 11.22 -16.38 -0.09
N ALA A 212 12.22 -17.27 -0.15
CA ALA A 212 12.79 -17.73 -1.41
C ALA A 212 11.76 -18.51 -2.26
N ASN A 213 11.00 -19.40 -1.60
CA ASN A 213 9.94 -20.17 -2.26
C ASN A 213 8.82 -19.27 -2.80
N ASN A 214 8.47 -18.19 -2.10
CA ASN A 214 7.40 -17.28 -2.51
C ASN A 214 7.79 -16.44 -3.74
N ASN A 215 9.07 -16.10 -3.90
CA ASN A 215 9.51 -15.18 -4.95
C ASN A 215 9.95 -15.88 -6.26
N ASN A 216 9.94 -17.22 -6.34
CA ASN A 216 10.56 -18.00 -7.42
C ASN A 216 12.01 -17.54 -7.74
N GLU A 217 12.68 -16.90 -6.77
CA GLU A 217 14.04 -16.41 -6.91
C GLU A 217 15.00 -17.53 -6.50
N ASP A 218 15.32 -18.40 -7.47
CA ASP A 218 16.25 -19.53 -7.29
C ASP A 218 17.73 -19.09 -7.23
N LYS A 219 18.00 -17.91 -6.68
CA LYS A 219 19.34 -17.32 -6.63
C LYS A 219 19.97 -17.50 -5.26
N GLY A 220 20.56 -18.68 -5.08
CA GLY A 220 21.78 -18.93 -4.32
C GLY A 220 21.92 -18.25 -2.96
N LEU A 221 21.66 -19.01 -1.89
CA LEU A 221 22.14 -18.80 -0.52
C LEU A 221 23.68 -18.78 -0.43
N LYS A 222 24.38 -17.93 -1.19
CA LYS A 222 25.86 -17.96 -1.30
C LYS A 222 26.58 -17.01 -0.35
N ARG A 223 25.90 -16.24 0.49
CA ARG A 223 26.55 -15.43 1.52
C ARG A 223 25.64 -15.28 2.74
N PHE A 224 25.75 -16.20 3.68
CA PHE A 224 25.58 -15.82 5.08
C PHE A 224 26.92 -15.28 5.55
N ASN A 225 26.94 -14.02 5.99
CA ASN A 225 28.11 -13.47 6.66
C ASN A 225 28.29 -14.19 7.99
N SER A 226 29.49 -14.73 8.20
CA SER A 226 29.97 -15.34 9.44
C SER A 226 30.07 -14.37 10.63
N HIS A 227 29.47 -13.18 10.53
CA HIS A 227 29.56 -12.10 11.50
C HIS A 227 28.25 -11.81 12.25
N VAL A 228 27.16 -12.55 11.98
CA VAL A 228 26.03 -12.56 12.91
C VAL A 228 26.54 -13.24 14.18
N PHE A 229 27.04 -12.44 15.12
CA PHE A 229 27.37 -12.86 16.48
C PHE A 229 26.04 -13.13 17.19
N ILE A 230 25.39 -14.22 16.81
CA ILE A 230 24.25 -14.76 17.52
C ILE A 230 24.79 -15.09 18.91
N ASN A 231 24.23 -14.45 19.93
CA ASN A 231 24.52 -14.75 21.34
C ASN A 231 24.05 -16.17 21.77
N CYS A 232 23.79 -17.06 20.81
CA CYS A 232 23.65 -18.50 21.02
C CYS A 232 25.00 -19.16 20.75
N TYR A 233 25.79 -19.32 21.80
CA TYR A 233 26.83 -20.34 21.81
C TYR A 233 26.22 -21.69 21.39
N LEU A 234 26.75 -22.31 20.33
CA LEU A 234 26.23 -23.47 19.57
C LEU A 234 25.11 -23.08 18.59
N ILE A 235 25.38 -22.74 17.32
CA ILE A 235 25.34 -23.72 16.20
C ILE A 235 26.06 -23.19 14.94
N VAL A 236 26.77 -22.06 15.00
CA VAL A 236 27.46 -21.46 13.83
C VAL A 236 28.45 -22.43 13.13
N THR A 237 29.02 -23.40 13.85
CA THR A 237 29.93 -24.39 13.26
C THR A 237 29.23 -25.54 12.51
N LEU A 238 27.95 -25.83 12.79
CA LEU A 238 27.22 -26.93 12.13
C LEU A 238 26.45 -26.45 10.90
N CYS A 239 26.01 -25.19 10.86
CA CYS A 239 25.24 -24.65 9.73
C CYS A 239 26.09 -24.48 8.46
N TYR A 240 27.38 -24.15 8.58
CA TYR A 240 28.28 -24.09 7.42
C TYR A 240 28.47 -25.46 6.73
N CYS A 241 28.54 -26.56 7.50
CA CYS A 241 28.62 -27.90 6.90
C CYS A 241 27.27 -28.34 6.30
N PHE A 242 26.14 -28.03 6.94
CA PHE A 242 24.82 -28.46 6.47
C PHE A 242 24.35 -27.70 5.22
N ILE A 243 24.60 -26.39 5.13
CA ILE A 243 24.24 -25.58 3.96
C ILE A 243 25.13 -25.97 2.76
N SER A 244 26.42 -26.27 2.97
CA SER A 244 27.28 -26.82 1.90
C SER A 244 26.86 -28.22 1.45
N LEU A 245 26.33 -29.06 2.33
CA LEU A 245 25.82 -30.40 1.96
C LEU A 245 24.51 -30.33 1.17
N ILE A 246 23.60 -29.42 1.51
CA ILE A 246 22.33 -29.24 0.79
C ILE A 246 22.57 -28.63 -0.61
N VAL A 247 23.52 -27.71 -0.75
CA VAL A 247 23.90 -27.15 -2.06
C VAL A 247 24.67 -28.15 -2.93
N SER A 248 25.36 -29.12 -2.33
CA SER A 248 26.06 -30.17 -3.09
C SER A 248 25.12 -31.27 -3.61
N PHE A 249 23.99 -31.51 -2.94
CA PHE A 249 23.01 -32.53 -3.36
C PHE A 249 22.09 -32.08 -4.49
N THR A 250 21.86 -30.78 -4.66
CA THR A 250 21.04 -30.24 -5.77
C THR A 250 21.82 -30.06 -7.07
N TYR A 251 23.15 -30.16 -7.07
CA TYR A 251 23.99 -30.08 -8.27
C TYR A 251 24.37 -31.45 -8.88
N PHE A 252 23.87 -32.57 -8.33
CA PHE A 252 24.24 -33.93 -8.76
C PHE A 252 23.04 -34.86 -9.05
N SER A 253 21.87 -34.32 -9.39
CA SER A 253 20.75 -35.11 -9.98
C SER A 253 20.07 -34.35 -11.10
#